data_AF-A0A645ABN4-F1
#
_entry.id   AF-A0A645ABN4-F1
#
_cell.length_a   1.000
_cell.length_b   1.000
_cell.length_c   1.000
_cell.angle_alpha   90.00
_cell.angle_beta   90.00
_cell.angle_gamma   90.00
#
_symmetry.space_group_name_H-M   'P 1'
#
loop_
_entity.id
_entity.type
_entity.pdbx_description
1 polymer ?
#
loop_
_entity_poly.entity_id
_entity_poly.type
_entity_poly.pdbx_seq_one_letter_code
_entity_poly.pdbx_strand_id
1 'polypeptide(L)'
;MRGQSARNFDQKSYKINLSKQTRLFQGQQKLNLNKHISDDTRVTQKFAFDAMIGLSHFTSVRTNFMHVQIKDGTDPAAAYVDYGLFTHVENVDDEYLKVRSLNENATFLKPVDFAFTVAEAEQVHSNVGAELILRDINQPGDDKLLEMITAINEPGTAFDDIFDYYFDRENYLTWIALNILLNNYDTMSRNFLLYSPSNVDKWYFLPWDYDVSMISPSEWETSEYAKWFGLQRYWGVSLHRKFFQTPENVVALSEKIDSLYQAMMQDGIEEKAQNYREIYEKYVVASQADRTYLEEVKGEESSAILERISQMPATLSYNYATYYERLEAPMPFYLDSISEEADGIAMNWEDAVDLQNDVLSYEVSIFTNPDDPAASSIWSQTTTSNQVLAENVGLADGIYYWQAVAVDNNGNRQFSFDRCKLEPGYRKLVRFGMKKFSVQNGVIKEADDSETPLP
;
A
#
# COMPACT_ATOMS: atom_id res chain seq x y z
N MET A 1 8.99 -18.38 -14.61
CA MET A 1 8.30 -18.04 -13.34
C MET A 1 8.31 -16.53 -13.16
N ARG A 2 7.33 -15.95 -12.46
CA ARG A 2 7.21 -14.49 -12.25
C ARG A 2 6.91 -14.13 -10.79
N GLY A 3 6.97 -12.83 -10.48
CA GLY A 3 6.87 -12.28 -9.11
C GLY A 3 8.22 -12.26 -8.40
N GLN A 4 8.35 -11.48 -7.32
CA GLN A 4 9.53 -11.49 -6.45
C GLN A 4 9.38 -12.64 -5.44
N SER A 5 8.45 -12.50 -4.50
CA SER A 5 8.13 -13.53 -3.49
C SER A 5 7.44 -14.75 -4.10
N ALA A 6 6.59 -14.55 -5.12
CA ALA A 6 5.77 -15.61 -5.69
C ALA A 6 6.55 -16.75 -6.38
N ARG A 7 7.86 -16.59 -6.62
CA ARG A 7 8.72 -17.66 -7.14
C ARG A 7 9.05 -18.73 -6.10
N ASN A 8 8.93 -18.39 -4.82
CA ASN A 8 9.29 -19.26 -3.71
C ASN A 8 8.14 -20.16 -3.25
N PHE A 9 6.89 -19.86 -3.63
CA PHE A 9 5.74 -20.71 -3.33
C PHE A 9 5.71 -21.97 -4.19
N ASP A 10 5.17 -23.07 -3.69
CA ASP A 10 5.12 -24.35 -4.40
C ASP A 10 4.33 -24.26 -5.71
N GLN A 11 3.12 -23.72 -5.65
CA GLN A 11 2.36 -23.39 -6.85
C GLN A 11 2.99 -22.15 -7.50
N LYS A 12 3.33 -22.22 -8.80
CA LYS A 12 4.08 -21.14 -9.45
C LYS A 12 3.17 -20.21 -10.23
N SER A 13 3.53 -18.92 -10.26
CA SER A 13 3.02 -17.97 -11.26
C SER A 13 3.92 -17.96 -12.50
N TYR A 14 3.32 -17.78 -13.68
CA TYR A 14 4.00 -17.91 -14.96
C TYR A 14 3.94 -16.61 -15.77
N LYS A 15 5.04 -16.31 -16.47
CA LYS A 15 5.03 -15.35 -17.58
C LYS A 15 5.18 -16.15 -18.86
N ILE A 16 4.17 -16.12 -19.71
CA ILE A 16 4.15 -16.82 -20.99
C ILE A 16 4.52 -15.81 -22.07
N ASN A 17 5.49 -16.16 -22.90
CA ASN A 17 5.83 -15.39 -24.10
C ASN A 17 5.43 -16.22 -25.33
N LEU A 18 4.39 -15.79 -26.03
CA LEU A 18 3.93 -16.46 -27.23
C LEU A 18 4.96 -16.28 -28.35
N SER A 19 5.19 -17.34 -29.12
CA SER A 19 6.06 -17.27 -30.29
C SER A 19 5.53 -16.24 -31.28
N LYS A 20 6.42 -15.61 -32.06
CA LYS A 20 6.03 -14.58 -33.04
C LYS A 20 5.07 -15.12 -34.12
N GLN A 21 5.02 -16.44 -34.30
CA GLN A 21 4.17 -17.13 -35.26
C GLN A 21 2.80 -17.51 -34.67
N THR A 22 2.61 -17.35 -33.36
CA THR A 22 1.35 -17.68 -32.68
C THR A 22 0.37 -16.50 -32.81
N ARG A 23 -0.92 -16.81 -33.02
CA ARG A 23 -1.98 -15.81 -32.92
C ARG A 23 -1.97 -15.18 -31.53
N LEU A 24 -1.87 -13.86 -31.47
CA LEU A 24 -1.84 -13.11 -30.20
C LEU A 24 -3.16 -13.26 -29.44
N PHE A 25 -3.08 -13.39 -28.10
CA PHE A 25 -4.25 -13.44 -27.23
C PHE A 25 -4.73 -12.02 -26.92
N GLN A 26 -5.86 -11.61 -27.50
CA GLN A 26 -6.39 -10.24 -27.37
C GLN A 26 -5.33 -9.16 -27.71
N GLY A 27 -4.48 -9.42 -28.71
CA GLY A 27 -3.39 -8.52 -29.12
C GLY A 27 -2.11 -8.61 -28.27
N GLN A 28 -2.07 -9.47 -27.25
CA GLN A 28 -0.91 -9.60 -26.36
C GLN A 28 0.00 -10.76 -26.78
N GLN A 29 1.31 -10.50 -26.78
CA GLN A 29 2.34 -11.53 -26.94
C GLN A 29 2.79 -12.11 -25.59
N LYS A 30 2.81 -11.29 -24.54
CA LYS A 30 3.24 -11.67 -23.20
C LYS A 30 2.01 -11.74 -22.29
N LEU A 31 1.83 -12.87 -21.62
CA LEU A 31 0.75 -13.10 -20.67
C LEU A 31 1.33 -13.30 -19.28
N ASN A 32 0.85 -12.55 -18.29
CA ASN A 32 1.17 -12.82 -16.89
C ASN A 32 0.05 -13.66 -16.29
N LEU A 33 0.35 -14.89 -15.89
CA LEU A 33 -0.60 -15.76 -15.20
C LEU A 33 -0.23 -15.82 -13.71
N ASN A 34 -1.09 -15.24 -12.88
CA ASN A 34 -0.92 -15.15 -11.44
C ASN A 34 -1.71 -16.25 -10.76
N LYS A 35 -1.05 -16.92 -9.81
CA LYS A 35 -1.67 -17.99 -9.01
C LYS A 35 -2.39 -17.48 -7.77
N HIS A 36 -2.01 -16.29 -7.28
CA HIS A 36 -2.62 -15.65 -6.10
C HIS A 36 -2.57 -16.50 -4.83
N ILE A 37 -1.42 -17.08 -4.51
CA ILE A 37 -1.29 -17.99 -3.35
C ILE A 37 -1.49 -17.28 -2.01
N SER A 38 -1.14 -16.00 -1.95
CA SER A 38 -1.34 -15.16 -0.76
C SER A 38 -2.76 -14.63 -0.64
N ASP A 39 -3.55 -14.67 -1.72
CA ASP A 39 -4.97 -14.28 -1.73
C ASP A 39 -5.82 -15.55 -1.85
N ASP A 40 -6.33 -16.03 -0.72
CA ASP A 40 -7.10 -17.27 -0.69
C ASP A 40 -8.36 -17.23 -1.55
N THR A 41 -8.91 -16.03 -1.77
CA THR A 41 -10.06 -15.87 -2.67
C THR A 41 -9.65 -16.01 -4.13
N ARG A 42 -8.40 -15.68 -4.48
CA ARG A 42 -7.81 -15.64 -5.84
C ARG A 42 -8.52 -14.70 -6.83
N VAL A 43 -9.53 -13.98 -6.37
CA VAL A 43 -10.37 -13.11 -7.20
C VAL A 43 -10.15 -11.63 -6.88
N THR A 44 -9.51 -11.30 -5.76
CA THR A 44 -9.32 -9.93 -5.26
C THR A 44 -8.70 -9.01 -6.30
N GLN A 45 -7.58 -9.41 -6.92
CA GLN A 45 -6.91 -8.58 -7.92
C GLN A 45 -7.79 -8.34 -9.16
N LYS A 46 -8.54 -9.38 -9.59
CA LYS A 46 -9.47 -9.23 -10.72
C LYS A 46 -10.65 -8.34 -10.34
N PHE A 47 -11.21 -8.49 -9.15
CA PHE A 47 -12.27 -7.63 -8.63
C PHE A 47 -11.84 -6.15 -8.66
N ALA A 48 -10.66 -5.85 -8.14
CA ALA A 48 -10.10 -4.50 -8.14
C ALA A 48 -9.96 -3.92 -9.55
N PHE A 49 -9.37 -4.66 -10.49
CA PHE A 49 -9.20 -4.18 -11.85
C PHE A 49 -10.51 -4.07 -12.64
N ASP A 50 -11.47 -4.95 -12.39
CA ASP A 50 -12.80 -4.89 -13.01
C ASP A 50 -13.60 -3.67 -12.50
N ALA A 51 -13.36 -3.21 -11.27
CA ALA A 51 -13.94 -1.97 -10.73
C ALA A 51 -13.36 -0.70 -11.39
N MET A 52 -12.24 -0.82 -12.11
CA MET A 52 -11.58 0.29 -12.80
C MET A 52 -11.95 0.37 -14.29
N ILE A 53 -12.72 -0.58 -14.81
CA ILE A 53 -13.11 -0.61 -16.22
C ILE A 53 -14.04 0.56 -16.51
N GLY A 54 -13.72 1.35 -17.54
CA GLY A 54 -14.58 2.43 -18.01
C GLY A 54 -14.49 3.74 -17.22
N LEU A 55 -13.64 3.81 -16.18
CA LEU A 55 -13.40 5.06 -15.46
C LEU A 55 -12.77 6.11 -16.38
N SER A 56 -13.31 7.32 -16.36
CA SER A 56 -12.72 8.48 -17.03
C SER A 56 -11.40 8.88 -16.38
N HIS A 57 -10.42 9.37 -17.16
CA HIS A 57 -9.13 9.87 -16.66
C HIS A 57 -8.26 8.83 -15.93
N PHE A 58 -8.63 7.55 -16.01
CA PHE A 58 -7.90 6.48 -15.36
C PHE A 58 -7.76 5.28 -16.28
N THR A 59 -6.56 4.72 -16.36
CA THR A 59 -6.27 3.58 -17.23
C THR A 59 -5.81 2.40 -16.40
N SER A 60 -6.48 1.27 -16.56
CA SER A 60 -6.15 0.02 -15.87
C SER A 60 -5.64 -1.06 -16.83
N VAL A 61 -5.35 -2.26 -16.31
CA VAL A 61 -4.92 -3.45 -17.05
C VAL A 61 -6.08 -4.41 -17.25
N ARG A 62 -6.09 -5.14 -18.38
CA ARG A 62 -7.09 -6.19 -18.62
C ARG A 62 -6.79 -7.42 -17.78
N THR A 63 -7.83 -8.00 -17.16
CA THR A 63 -7.73 -9.29 -16.47
C THR A 63 -8.73 -10.32 -16.96
N ASN A 64 -8.32 -11.60 -16.97
CA ASN A 64 -9.19 -12.72 -17.32
C ASN A 64 -8.91 -13.88 -16.37
N PHE A 65 -9.94 -14.58 -15.89
CA PHE A 65 -9.72 -15.88 -15.28
C PHE A 65 -9.31 -16.90 -16.34
N MET A 66 -8.37 -17.77 -15.99
CA MET A 66 -7.89 -18.86 -16.83
C MET A 66 -7.82 -20.14 -16.01
N HIS A 67 -8.41 -21.21 -16.53
CA HIS A 67 -8.14 -22.56 -16.05
C HIS A 67 -6.91 -23.10 -16.79
N VAL A 68 -5.86 -23.47 -16.06
CA VAL A 68 -4.57 -23.84 -16.64
C VAL A 68 -4.33 -25.34 -16.49
N GLN A 69 -4.01 -26.00 -17.60
CA GLN A 69 -3.52 -27.37 -17.63
C GLN A 69 -2.16 -27.42 -18.34
N ILE A 70 -1.19 -28.14 -17.76
CA ILE A 70 0.18 -28.21 -18.28
C ILE A 70 0.52 -29.66 -18.58
N LYS A 71 1.04 -29.92 -19.79
CA LYS A 71 1.61 -31.20 -20.19
C LYS A 71 3.13 -31.05 -20.29
N ASP A 72 3.88 -32.00 -19.73
CA ASP A 72 5.32 -32.08 -19.92
C ASP A 72 5.61 -32.39 -21.41
N GLY A 73 6.29 -31.46 -22.08
CA GLY A 73 6.66 -31.60 -23.49
C GLY A 73 7.86 -32.54 -23.71
N THR A 74 8.58 -32.92 -22.66
CA THR A 74 9.73 -33.83 -22.73
C THR A 74 9.33 -35.30 -22.69
N ASP A 75 8.15 -35.61 -22.19
CA ASP A 75 7.56 -36.96 -22.17
C ASP A 75 6.33 -37.02 -23.11
N PRO A 76 6.43 -37.70 -24.26
CA PRO A 76 5.30 -37.89 -25.17
C PRO A 76 4.07 -38.53 -24.50
N ALA A 77 4.28 -39.38 -23.50
CA ALA A 77 3.23 -40.10 -22.76
C ALA A 77 2.61 -39.26 -21.63
N ALA A 78 3.17 -38.11 -21.27
CA ALA A 78 2.63 -37.27 -20.20
C ALA A 78 1.20 -36.83 -20.51
N ALA A 79 0.34 -36.90 -19.49
CA ALA A 79 -0.99 -36.34 -19.54
C ALA A 79 -0.95 -34.83 -19.23
N TYR A 80 -2.03 -34.12 -19.57
CA TYR A 80 -2.24 -32.79 -19.02
C TYR A 80 -2.51 -32.90 -17.52
N VAL A 81 -1.80 -32.12 -16.73
CA VAL A 81 -2.01 -31.99 -15.28
C VAL A 81 -2.81 -30.72 -15.04
N ASP A 82 -3.83 -30.80 -14.19
CA ASP A 82 -4.60 -29.64 -13.76
C ASP A 82 -3.80 -28.79 -12.79
N TYR A 83 -3.58 -27.52 -13.15
CA TYR A 83 -2.95 -26.52 -12.28
C TYR A 83 -3.99 -25.54 -11.72
N GLY A 84 -5.28 -25.73 -12.01
CA GLY A 84 -6.39 -24.99 -11.41
C GLY A 84 -6.54 -23.55 -11.91
N LEU A 85 -7.11 -22.69 -11.06
CA LEU A 85 -7.44 -21.30 -11.41
C LEU A 85 -6.20 -20.40 -11.39
N PHE A 86 -6.09 -19.55 -12.41
CA PHE A 86 -5.15 -18.44 -12.52
C PHE A 86 -5.89 -17.17 -12.95
N THR A 87 -5.30 -16.03 -12.64
CA THR A 87 -5.69 -14.75 -13.22
C THR A 87 -4.64 -14.31 -14.23
N HIS A 88 -5.05 -14.18 -15.49
CA HIS A 88 -4.30 -13.43 -16.47
C HIS A 88 -4.34 -11.95 -16.10
N VAL A 89 -3.17 -11.31 -16.02
CA VAL A 89 -3.00 -9.86 -15.92
C VAL A 89 -2.25 -9.37 -17.15
N GLU A 90 -2.80 -8.38 -17.83
CA GLU A 90 -2.16 -7.82 -19.01
C GLU A 90 -0.74 -7.34 -18.74
N ASN A 91 0.17 -7.64 -19.66
CA ASN A 91 1.52 -7.13 -19.56
C ASN A 91 1.55 -5.67 -20.01
N VAL A 92 2.02 -4.79 -19.14
CA VAL A 92 2.19 -3.37 -19.48
C VAL A 92 3.40 -3.22 -20.41
N ASP A 93 3.16 -3.08 -21.70
CA ASP A 93 4.14 -2.88 -22.77
C ASP A 93 3.68 -2.04 -23.95
N ASP A 94 4.50 -1.96 -24.99
CA ASP A 94 4.19 -1.18 -26.19
C ASP A 94 2.80 -1.52 -26.74
N GLU A 95 2.40 -2.80 -26.68
CA GLU A 95 1.06 -3.21 -27.09
C GLU A 95 -0.01 -2.69 -26.12
N TYR A 96 0.24 -2.69 -24.80
CA TYR A 96 -0.66 -2.05 -23.82
C TYR A 96 -0.86 -0.56 -24.12
N LEU A 97 0.23 0.16 -24.42
CA LEU A 97 0.18 1.59 -24.74
C LEU A 97 -0.62 1.82 -26.03
N LYS A 98 -0.26 1.08 -27.08
CA LYS A 98 -0.87 1.16 -28.41
C LYS A 98 -2.36 0.88 -28.43
N VAL A 99 -2.82 -0.20 -27.77
CA VAL A 99 -4.26 -0.54 -27.75
C VAL A 99 -5.10 0.49 -26.99
N ARG A 100 -4.46 1.33 -26.17
CA ARG A 100 -5.07 2.44 -25.43
C ARG A 100 -4.79 3.81 -26.04
N SER A 101 -4.11 3.86 -27.19
CA SER A 101 -3.67 5.10 -27.82
C SER A 101 -2.83 6.00 -26.91
N LEU A 102 -2.06 5.40 -26.00
CA LEU A 102 -1.07 6.08 -25.17
C LEU A 102 0.23 6.31 -25.96
N ASN A 103 1.01 7.30 -25.56
CA ASN A 103 2.27 7.66 -26.21
C ASN A 103 3.29 6.52 -26.03
N GLU A 104 3.67 5.85 -27.12
CA GLU A 104 4.61 4.71 -27.09
C GLU A 104 6.04 5.11 -26.72
N ASN A 105 6.38 6.41 -26.79
CA ASN A 105 7.68 6.96 -26.40
C ASN A 105 7.65 7.60 -25.00
N ALA A 106 6.67 7.24 -24.16
CA ALA A 106 6.53 7.78 -22.81
C ALA A 106 7.61 7.24 -21.86
N THR A 107 7.91 8.03 -20.82
CA THR A 107 8.59 7.48 -19.65
C THR A 107 7.63 6.57 -18.89
N PHE A 108 8.11 5.38 -18.52
CA PHE A 108 7.38 4.44 -17.71
C PHE A 108 8.21 3.91 -16.54
N LEU A 109 7.77 4.20 -15.32
CA LEU A 109 8.44 3.76 -14.10
C LEU A 109 7.53 2.81 -13.34
N LYS A 110 8.09 1.74 -12.80
CA LYS A 110 7.46 0.96 -11.74
C LYS A 110 8.28 1.15 -10.46
N PRO A 111 7.86 2.05 -9.57
CA PRO A 111 8.61 2.33 -8.36
C PRO A 111 8.58 1.17 -7.36
N VAL A 112 9.60 1.15 -6.51
CA VAL A 112 9.75 0.26 -5.35
C VAL A 112 10.22 1.15 -4.22
N ASP A 113 9.43 1.31 -3.17
CA ASP A 113 9.76 2.16 -2.01
C ASP A 113 10.08 3.61 -2.38
N PHE A 114 9.21 4.25 -3.17
CA PHE A 114 9.44 5.59 -3.70
C PHE A 114 8.67 6.67 -2.93
N ALA A 115 9.40 7.56 -2.26
CA ALA A 115 8.85 8.62 -1.43
C ALA A 115 8.87 10.01 -2.10
N PHE A 116 9.20 10.08 -3.40
CA PHE A 116 9.29 11.31 -4.19
C PHE A 116 10.29 12.33 -3.60
N THR A 117 11.45 11.85 -3.15
CA THR A 117 12.54 12.67 -2.63
C THR A 117 13.57 13.03 -3.71
N VAL A 118 14.25 14.16 -3.56
CA VAL A 118 15.30 14.59 -4.50
C VAL A 118 16.42 13.55 -4.60
N ALA A 119 16.80 12.91 -3.50
CA ALA A 119 17.83 11.87 -3.49
C ALA A 119 17.44 10.65 -4.35
N GLU A 120 16.19 10.20 -4.28
CA GLU A 120 15.68 9.11 -5.14
C GLU A 120 15.69 9.51 -6.62
N ALA A 121 15.30 10.76 -6.91
CA ALA A 121 15.32 11.28 -8.27
C ALA A 121 16.74 11.37 -8.84
N GLU A 122 17.72 11.84 -8.05
CA GLU A 122 19.13 11.85 -8.42
C GLU A 122 19.68 10.44 -8.64
N GLN A 123 19.25 9.46 -7.83
CA GLN A 123 19.64 8.05 -8.03
C GLN A 123 19.10 7.48 -9.34
N VAL A 124 17.83 7.77 -9.68
CA VAL A 124 17.24 7.38 -10.97
C VAL A 124 18.00 8.06 -12.12
N HIS A 125 18.19 9.37 -12.04
CA HIS A 125 18.86 10.17 -13.07
C HIS A 125 20.31 9.72 -13.31
N SER A 126 21.06 9.40 -12.24
CA SER A 126 22.45 8.92 -12.30
C SER A 126 22.59 7.45 -12.72
N ASN A 127 21.48 6.72 -12.91
CA ASN A 127 21.45 5.31 -13.31
C ASN A 127 22.18 4.36 -12.36
N VAL A 128 22.30 4.72 -11.08
CA VAL A 128 22.99 3.91 -10.07
C VAL A 128 22.02 2.88 -9.48
N GLY A 129 22.13 1.63 -9.94
CA GLY A 129 21.59 0.46 -9.22
C GLY A 129 20.07 0.45 -9.03
N ALA A 130 19.31 1.09 -9.91
CA ALA A 130 17.87 1.22 -9.77
C ALA A 130 17.16 -0.14 -10.01
N GLU A 131 16.88 -0.84 -8.91
CA GLU A 131 15.77 -1.81 -8.83
C GLU A 131 14.39 -1.13 -8.97
N LEU A 132 14.35 0.21 -9.13
CA LEU A 132 13.22 0.90 -9.75
C LEU A 132 13.09 0.37 -11.18
N ILE A 133 12.01 -0.35 -11.44
CA ILE A 133 11.82 -1.11 -12.68
C ILE A 133 11.74 -0.11 -13.84
N LEU A 134 12.89 0.04 -14.50
CA LEU A 134 13.05 0.70 -15.78
C LEU A 134 12.22 -0.09 -16.80
N ARG A 135 11.11 0.51 -17.20
CA ARG A 135 10.71 0.49 -18.59
C ARG A 135 10.79 1.90 -19.11
N ASP A 136 11.97 2.50 -18.96
CA ASP A 136 12.37 3.29 -20.09
C ASP A 136 12.70 2.32 -21.23
N ILE A 137 11.80 2.27 -22.21
CA ILE A 137 12.03 1.51 -23.44
C ILE A 137 13.04 2.29 -24.31
N ASN A 138 13.45 3.52 -23.91
CA ASN A 138 14.35 4.33 -24.72
C ASN A 138 15.46 5.14 -24.04
N GLN A 139 15.58 5.34 -22.72
CA GLN A 139 16.82 5.94 -22.17
C GLN A 139 17.05 5.89 -20.63
N PRO A 140 18.29 5.68 -20.18
CA PRO A 140 18.75 6.11 -18.85
C PRO A 140 18.82 7.66 -18.80
N GLY A 141 18.42 8.30 -17.69
CA GLY A 141 18.53 9.76 -17.48
C GLY A 141 17.28 10.60 -17.79
N ASP A 142 16.11 10.25 -17.24
CA ASP A 142 14.90 11.07 -17.42
C ASP A 142 14.96 12.37 -16.61
N ASP A 143 15.49 13.44 -17.23
CA ASP A 143 15.52 14.81 -16.71
C ASP A 143 14.15 15.25 -16.19
N LYS A 144 13.07 14.79 -16.83
CA LYS A 144 11.69 15.15 -16.46
C LYS A 144 11.30 14.66 -15.08
N LEU A 145 11.78 13.48 -14.68
CA LEU A 145 11.52 12.94 -13.34
C LEU A 145 12.25 13.77 -12.30
N LEU A 146 13.51 14.11 -12.56
CA LEU A 146 14.32 14.94 -11.68
C LEU A 146 13.71 16.34 -11.55
N GLU A 147 13.36 16.98 -12.67
CA GLU A 147 12.72 18.30 -12.70
C GLU A 147 11.41 18.31 -11.89
N MET A 148 10.53 17.34 -12.11
CA MET A 148 9.28 17.23 -11.37
C MET A 148 9.53 17.09 -9.86
N ILE A 149 10.42 16.18 -9.46
CA ILE A 149 10.66 15.89 -8.04
C ILE A 149 11.37 17.05 -7.34
N THR A 150 12.31 17.71 -8.03
CA THR A 150 12.93 18.94 -7.55
C THR A 150 11.87 20.02 -7.33
N ALA A 151 10.97 20.23 -8.31
CA ALA A 151 9.95 21.27 -8.22
C ALA A 151 8.95 21.05 -7.07
N ILE A 152 8.42 19.83 -6.88
CA ILE A 152 7.49 19.55 -5.77
C ILE A 152 8.14 19.60 -4.38
N ASN A 153 9.48 19.54 -4.33
CA ASN A 153 10.25 19.65 -3.10
C ASN A 153 10.87 21.02 -2.87
N GLU A 154 10.66 21.98 -3.77
CA GLU A 154 11.17 23.34 -3.63
C GLU A 154 10.41 24.10 -2.52
N PRO A 155 11.11 24.62 -1.48
CA PRO A 155 10.45 25.36 -0.40
C PRO A 155 9.82 26.67 -0.85
N GLY A 156 8.70 27.05 -0.24
CA GLY A 156 8.10 28.39 -0.38
C GLY A 156 7.34 28.65 -1.69
N THR A 157 7.08 27.61 -2.48
CA THR A 157 6.30 27.69 -3.73
C THR A 157 4.81 27.41 -3.51
N ALA A 158 3.95 27.83 -4.45
CA ALA A 158 2.55 27.44 -4.48
C ALA A 158 2.47 25.97 -4.93
N PHE A 159 2.51 25.05 -3.98
CA PHE A 159 2.58 23.61 -4.25
C PHE A 159 1.47 23.14 -5.20
N ASP A 160 0.24 23.65 -5.04
CA ASP A 160 -0.90 23.26 -5.88
C ASP A 160 -0.70 23.63 -7.36
N ASP A 161 -0.09 24.79 -7.66
CA ASP A 161 0.21 25.19 -9.04
C ASP A 161 1.30 24.28 -9.66
N ILE A 162 2.32 23.92 -8.87
CA ILE A 162 3.38 23.00 -9.29
C ILE A 162 2.81 21.60 -9.52
N PHE A 163 1.97 21.14 -8.59
CA PHE A 163 1.30 19.86 -8.69
C PHE A 163 0.45 19.82 -9.97
N ASP A 164 -0.34 20.85 -10.26
CA ASP A 164 -1.16 20.93 -11.46
C ASP A 164 -0.37 21.05 -12.75
N TYR A 165 0.85 21.58 -12.69
CA TYR A 165 1.76 21.54 -13.83
C TYR A 165 2.20 20.10 -14.10
N TYR A 166 2.77 19.44 -13.09
CA TYR A 166 3.45 18.16 -13.25
C TYR A 166 2.57 16.92 -13.18
N PHE A 167 1.37 17.00 -12.62
CA PHE A 167 0.47 15.86 -12.44
C PHE A 167 -0.89 16.14 -13.08
N ASP A 168 -1.59 15.06 -13.43
CA ASP A 168 -3.01 15.13 -13.75
C ASP A 168 -3.83 14.93 -12.47
N ARG A 169 -4.46 16.01 -11.98
CA ARG A 169 -5.21 16.00 -10.72
C ARG A 169 -6.33 14.96 -10.70
N GLU A 170 -7.11 14.86 -11.77
CA GLU A 170 -8.23 13.90 -11.84
C GLU A 170 -7.73 12.46 -11.80
N ASN A 171 -6.67 12.15 -12.52
CA ASN A 171 -6.02 10.84 -12.47
C ASN A 171 -5.49 10.52 -11.07
N TYR A 172 -4.78 11.46 -10.43
CA TYR A 172 -4.20 11.28 -9.11
C TYR A 172 -5.27 11.06 -8.02
N LEU A 173 -6.30 11.90 -7.98
CA LEU A 173 -7.42 11.75 -7.04
C LEU A 173 -8.15 10.43 -7.28
N THR A 174 -8.33 10.02 -8.54
CA THR A 174 -8.95 8.73 -8.87
C THR A 174 -8.09 7.57 -8.36
N TRP A 175 -6.78 7.61 -8.53
CA TRP A 175 -5.86 6.58 -8.04
C TRP A 175 -5.95 6.42 -6.51
N ILE A 176 -5.85 7.52 -5.75
CA ILE A 176 -5.92 7.48 -4.29
C ILE A 176 -7.29 7.00 -3.81
N ALA A 177 -8.37 7.54 -4.39
CA ALA A 177 -9.73 7.14 -4.04
C ALA A 177 -9.98 5.64 -4.27
N LEU A 178 -9.49 5.08 -5.38
CA LEU A 178 -9.57 3.65 -5.65
C LEU A 178 -8.82 2.81 -4.61
N ASN A 179 -7.62 3.21 -4.23
CA ASN A 179 -6.84 2.48 -3.23
C ASN A 179 -7.48 2.53 -1.84
N ILE A 180 -8.11 3.65 -1.47
CA ILE A 180 -8.84 3.78 -0.21
C ILE A 180 -10.09 2.89 -0.22
N LEU A 181 -10.91 3.00 -1.27
CA LEU A 181 -12.14 2.19 -1.41
C LEU A 181 -11.86 0.70 -1.42
N LEU A 182 -10.79 0.28 -2.10
CA LEU A 182 -10.39 -1.12 -2.18
C LEU A 182 -9.51 -1.55 -1.00
N ASN A 183 -9.16 -0.66 -0.06
CA ASN A 183 -8.21 -0.91 1.03
C ASN A 183 -6.92 -1.60 0.55
N ASN A 184 -6.33 -1.10 -0.53
CA ASN A 184 -5.00 -1.54 -0.97
C ASN A 184 -3.93 -0.82 -0.14
N TYR A 185 -3.56 -1.41 1.00
CA TYR A 185 -2.71 -0.74 1.99
C TYR A 185 -1.25 -0.58 1.55
N ASP A 186 -0.80 -1.35 0.56
CA ASP A 186 0.61 -1.44 0.11
C ASP A 186 0.86 -0.52 -1.11
N THR A 187 0.24 0.66 -1.13
CA THR A 187 0.27 1.61 -2.26
C THR A 187 0.88 2.97 -1.95
N MET A 188 1.38 3.15 -0.73
CA MET A 188 1.99 4.41 -0.29
C MET A 188 3.22 4.78 -1.13
N SER A 189 4.10 3.81 -1.37
CA SER A 189 5.42 4.02 -2.01
C SER A 189 5.70 2.99 -3.13
N ARG A 190 4.78 2.05 -3.36
CA ARG A 190 4.92 0.93 -4.31
C ARG A 190 3.57 0.53 -4.90
N ASN A 191 3.55 -0.50 -5.74
CA ASN A 191 2.32 -1.03 -6.38
C ASN A 191 1.53 0.02 -7.19
N PHE A 192 2.24 0.95 -7.82
CA PHE A 192 1.72 1.78 -8.90
C PHE A 192 2.76 1.86 -10.02
N LEU A 193 2.33 2.40 -11.15
CA LEU A 193 3.21 2.76 -12.25
C LEU A 193 3.09 4.25 -12.48
N LEU A 194 4.20 4.90 -12.82
CA LEU A 194 4.20 6.28 -13.29
C LEU A 194 4.36 6.28 -14.80
N TYR A 195 3.45 6.96 -15.47
CA TYR A 195 3.45 7.15 -16.92
C TYR A 195 3.56 8.64 -17.23
N SER A 196 4.45 9.01 -18.14
CA SER A 196 4.57 10.39 -18.61
C SER A 196 4.77 10.45 -20.13
N PRO A 197 3.79 10.96 -20.90
CA PRO A 197 3.94 11.09 -22.35
C PRO A 197 5.12 12.00 -22.72
N SER A 198 5.85 11.66 -23.78
CA SER A 198 7.02 12.44 -24.23
C SER A 198 6.71 13.89 -24.66
N ASN A 199 5.43 14.23 -24.90
CA ASN A 199 5.03 15.51 -25.48
C ASN A 199 4.42 16.52 -24.48
N VAL A 200 4.30 16.16 -23.19
CA VAL A 200 3.77 17.05 -22.14
C VAL A 200 4.47 16.78 -20.82
N ASP A 201 4.65 17.78 -19.98
CA ASP A 201 5.32 17.65 -18.67
C ASP A 201 4.39 17.14 -17.57
N LYS A 202 3.53 16.15 -17.89
CA LYS A 202 2.56 15.58 -16.96
C LYS A 202 2.82 14.12 -16.64
N TRP A 203 2.61 13.76 -15.38
CA TRP A 203 2.73 12.43 -14.81
C TRP A 203 1.36 11.89 -14.41
N TYR A 204 1.17 10.60 -14.63
CA TYR A 204 -0.05 9.87 -14.36
C TYR A 204 0.27 8.62 -13.53
N PHE A 205 -0.55 8.36 -12.53
CA PHE A 205 -0.55 7.12 -11.75
C PHE A 205 -1.41 6.07 -12.46
N LEU A 206 -0.87 4.87 -12.58
CA LEU A 206 -1.56 3.69 -13.09
C LEU A 206 -1.53 2.57 -12.04
N PRO A 207 -2.57 1.74 -11.97
CA PRO A 207 -2.70 0.73 -10.94
C PRO A 207 -1.78 -0.47 -11.23
N TRP A 208 -1.15 -1.03 -10.19
CA TRP A 208 -0.39 -2.27 -10.26
C TRP A 208 -0.58 -3.08 -8.97
N ASP A 209 -0.49 -4.41 -9.03
CA ASP A 209 -0.59 -5.31 -7.86
C ASP A 209 -1.69 -5.00 -6.81
N TYR A 210 -2.92 -5.40 -7.12
CA TYR A 210 -4.06 -5.28 -6.19
C TYR A 210 -4.46 -6.63 -5.55
N ASP A 211 -3.55 -7.60 -5.47
CA ASP A 211 -3.87 -8.90 -4.86
C ASP A 211 -3.95 -8.87 -3.33
N VAL A 212 -3.34 -7.86 -2.69
CA VAL A 212 -3.49 -7.59 -1.25
C VAL A 212 -4.39 -6.37 -1.04
N SER A 213 -5.65 -6.50 -1.43
CA SER A 213 -6.71 -5.51 -1.24
C SER A 213 -7.99 -6.19 -0.73
N MET A 214 -9.05 -5.44 -0.46
CA MET A 214 -10.35 -5.95 0.00
C MET A 214 -10.23 -6.87 1.23
N ILE A 215 -9.29 -6.56 2.12
CA ILE A 215 -9.09 -7.27 3.39
C ILE A 215 -10.39 -7.15 4.19
N SER A 216 -10.86 -8.26 4.76
CA SER A 216 -12.13 -8.24 5.48
C SER A 216 -12.02 -7.29 6.68
N PRO A 217 -13.13 -6.66 7.10
CA PRO A 217 -13.12 -5.77 8.28
C PRO A 217 -12.54 -6.45 9.53
N SER A 218 -12.91 -7.71 9.77
CA SER A 218 -12.43 -8.47 10.93
C SER A 218 -10.94 -8.77 10.88
N GLU A 219 -10.37 -9.04 9.70
CA GLU A 219 -8.93 -9.22 9.53
C GLU A 219 -8.21 -7.88 9.70
N TRP A 220 -8.74 -6.83 9.06
CA TRP A 220 -8.16 -5.50 9.08
C TRP A 220 -8.08 -4.92 10.50
N GLU A 221 -9.16 -4.96 11.27
CA GLU A 221 -9.23 -4.38 12.63
C GLU A 221 -8.22 -4.99 13.61
N THR A 222 -7.75 -6.22 13.35
CA THR A 222 -6.72 -6.88 14.17
C THR A 222 -5.29 -6.62 13.69
N SER A 223 -5.15 -6.05 12.49
CA SER A 223 -3.87 -5.71 11.88
C SER A 223 -3.20 -4.54 12.57
N GLU A 224 -1.86 -4.53 12.63
CA GLU A 224 -1.14 -3.33 13.07
C GLU A 224 -1.34 -2.14 12.12
N TYR A 225 -1.65 -2.43 10.86
CA TYR A 225 -1.83 -1.43 9.81
C TYR A 225 -3.17 -0.68 9.91
N ALA A 226 -4.12 -1.17 10.73
CA ALA A 226 -5.43 -0.54 10.90
C ALA A 226 -5.37 0.92 11.37
N LYS A 227 -4.27 1.29 12.04
CA LYS A 227 -3.97 2.64 12.53
C LYS A 227 -3.79 3.67 11.41
N TRP A 228 -3.60 3.22 10.16
CA TRP A 228 -3.36 4.09 9.00
C TRP A 228 -4.21 3.65 7.81
N PHE A 229 -5.53 3.72 8.00
CA PHE A 229 -6.48 3.57 6.90
C PHE A 229 -6.73 4.94 6.26
N GLY A 230 -7.06 4.99 4.96
CA GLY A 230 -7.39 6.27 4.31
C GLY A 230 -6.18 7.18 4.07
N LEU A 231 -6.35 8.48 4.28
CA LEU A 231 -5.30 9.49 4.05
C LEU A 231 -4.08 9.30 4.96
N GLN A 232 -4.29 8.80 6.18
CA GLN A 232 -3.21 8.49 7.12
C GLN A 232 -2.17 7.55 6.50
N ARG A 233 -2.58 6.66 5.58
CA ARG A 233 -1.65 5.79 4.87
C ARG A 233 -0.63 6.58 4.05
N TYR A 234 -1.07 7.63 3.37
CA TYR A 234 -0.25 8.36 2.41
C TYR A 234 0.57 9.48 3.05
N TRP A 235 0.29 9.79 4.31
CA TRP A 235 0.88 10.95 4.99
C TRP A 235 2.40 10.86 5.19
N GLY A 236 2.98 9.66 5.13
CA GLY A 236 4.42 9.44 5.21
C GLY A 236 5.19 9.89 3.95
N VAL A 237 4.51 10.15 2.82
CA VAL A 237 5.14 10.51 1.54
C VAL A 237 4.94 12.00 1.26
N SER A 238 6.07 12.68 0.95
CA SER A 238 6.14 14.14 0.77
C SER A 238 5.10 14.67 -0.23
N LEU A 239 4.98 14.04 -1.40
CA LEU A 239 4.02 14.41 -2.44
C LEU A 239 2.58 14.42 -1.90
N HIS A 240 2.17 13.30 -1.30
CA HIS A 240 0.79 13.12 -0.85
C HIS A 240 0.46 14.04 0.34
N ARG A 241 1.36 14.12 1.31
CA ARG A 241 1.22 15.00 2.48
C ARG A 241 1.02 16.45 2.05
N LYS A 242 1.89 16.98 1.20
CA LYS A 242 1.80 18.39 0.73
C LYS A 242 0.50 18.66 -0.02
N PHE A 243 0.04 17.72 -0.86
CA PHE A 243 -1.22 17.86 -1.59
C PHE A 243 -2.42 17.92 -0.64
N PHE A 244 -2.49 17.03 0.35
CA PHE A 244 -3.64 16.93 1.26
C PHE A 244 -3.56 17.85 2.48
N GLN A 245 -2.48 18.62 2.65
CA GLN A 245 -2.46 19.73 3.60
C GLN A 245 -3.37 20.90 3.15
N THR A 246 -3.71 20.99 1.86
CA THR A 246 -4.71 21.92 1.35
C THR A 246 -6.12 21.36 1.59
N PRO A 247 -6.99 22.00 2.38
CA PRO A 247 -8.34 21.49 2.69
C PRO A 247 -9.21 21.22 1.46
N GLU A 248 -9.11 22.06 0.43
CA GLU A 248 -9.86 21.91 -0.82
C GLU A 248 -9.50 20.61 -1.55
N ASN A 249 -8.25 20.14 -1.45
CA ASN A 249 -7.81 18.87 -2.03
C ASN A 249 -8.36 17.66 -1.26
N VAL A 250 -8.57 17.79 0.06
CA VAL A 250 -9.25 16.77 0.89
C VAL A 250 -10.73 16.68 0.49
N VAL A 251 -11.40 17.83 0.30
CA VAL A 251 -12.79 17.87 -0.20
C VAL A 251 -12.88 17.20 -1.58
N ALA A 252 -11.97 17.54 -2.50
CA ALA A 252 -11.94 16.94 -3.84
C ALA A 252 -11.73 15.42 -3.81
N LEU A 253 -10.94 14.91 -2.85
CA LEU A 253 -10.80 13.47 -2.64
C LEU A 253 -12.10 12.83 -2.13
N SER A 254 -12.75 13.42 -1.14
CA SER A 254 -14.04 12.92 -0.63
C SER A 254 -15.10 12.86 -1.73
N GLU A 255 -15.22 13.92 -2.54
CA GLU A 255 -16.13 13.93 -3.69
C GLU A 255 -15.79 12.84 -4.72
N LYS A 256 -14.50 12.58 -4.94
CA LYS A 256 -14.06 11.49 -5.82
C LYS A 256 -14.40 10.11 -5.25
N ILE A 257 -14.20 9.90 -3.95
CA ILE A 257 -14.55 8.68 -3.23
C ILE A 257 -16.06 8.42 -3.33
N ASP A 258 -16.88 9.44 -3.08
CA ASP A 258 -18.34 9.35 -3.23
C ASP A 258 -18.73 8.94 -4.65
N SER A 259 -18.20 9.65 -5.65
CA SER A 259 -18.51 9.36 -7.05
C SER A 259 -18.13 7.95 -7.47
N LEU A 260 -16.94 7.47 -7.06
CA LEU A 260 -16.45 6.14 -7.42
C LEU A 260 -17.22 5.05 -6.68
N TYR A 261 -17.51 5.23 -5.39
CA TYR A 261 -18.32 4.30 -4.62
C TYR A 261 -19.72 4.13 -5.25
N GLN A 262 -20.39 5.24 -5.57
CA GLN A 262 -21.71 5.19 -6.22
C GLN A 262 -21.63 4.51 -7.60
N ALA A 263 -20.60 4.82 -8.41
CA ALA A 263 -20.41 4.18 -9.70
C ALA A 263 -20.20 2.66 -9.57
N MET A 264 -19.36 2.21 -8.63
CA MET A 264 -19.10 0.79 -8.40
C MET A 264 -20.36 0.05 -7.94
N MET A 265 -21.14 0.64 -7.04
CA MET A 265 -22.41 0.05 -6.58
C MET A 265 -23.43 -0.05 -7.72
N GLN A 266 -23.49 0.94 -8.62
CA GLN A 266 -24.38 0.93 -9.79
C GLN A 266 -23.91 -0.05 -10.88
N ASP A 267 -22.60 -0.29 -11.00
CA ASP A 267 -22.00 -1.19 -12.00
C ASP A 267 -22.04 -2.69 -11.60
N GLY A 268 -23.02 -3.07 -10.78
CA GLY A 268 -23.35 -4.47 -10.49
C GLY A 268 -22.28 -5.21 -9.70
N ILE A 269 -21.61 -4.57 -8.74
CA ILE A 269 -20.54 -5.21 -7.95
C ILE A 269 -21.00 -6.48 -7.20
N GLU A 270 -22.28 -6.55 -6.82
CA GLU A 270 -22.90 -7.74 -6.24
C GLU A 270 -22.96 -8.91 -7.23
N GLU A 271 -23.36 -8.65 -8.48
CA GLU A 271 -23.38 -9.65 -9.54
C GLU A 271 -21.96 -10.12 -9.88
N LYS A 272 -20.98 -9.20 -9.91
CA LYS A 272 -19.56 -9.56 -10.10
C LYS A 272 -19.07 -10.49 -8.99
N ALA A 273 -19.34 -10.17 -7.72
CA ALA A 273 -18.97 -11.02 -6.59
C ALA A 273 -19.61 -12.41 -6.68
N GLN A 274 -20.89 -12.50 -7.04
CA GLN A 274 -21.58 -13.77 -7.23
C GLN A 274 -20.95 -14.59 -8.38
N ASN A 275 -20.64 -13.97 -9.52
CA ASN A 275 -19.96 -14.65 -10.63
C ASN A 275 -18.56 -15.15 -10.22
N TYR A 276 -17.81 -14.36 -9.45
CA TYR A 276 -16.51 -14.78 -8.92
C TYR A 276 -16.62 -15.96 -7.97
N ARG A 277 -17.65 -15.98 -7.13
CA ARG A 277 -17.97 -17.11 -6.26
C ARG A 277 -18.20 -18.38 -7.08
N GLU A 278 -19.00 -18.32 -8.14
CA GLU A 278 -19.26 -19.47 -9.03
C GLU A 278 -17.99 -19.98 -9.74
N ILE A 279 -17.14 -19.06 -10.21
CA ILE A 279 -15.84 -19.39 -10.80
C ILE A 279 -14.93 -20.07 -9.77
N TYR A 280 -14.90 -19.55 -8.54
CA TYR A 280 -14.13 -20.12 -7.45
C TYR A 280 -14.59 -21.54 -7.10
N GLU A 281 -15.90 -21.77 -6.94
CA GLU A 281 -16.46 -23.10 -6.69
C GLU A 281 -16.05 -24.09 -7.79
N LYS A 282 -16.14 -23.66 -9.05
CA LYS A 282 -15.87 -24.53 -10.20
C LYS A 282 -14.40 -24.83 -10.43
N TYR A 283 -13.50 -23.88 -10.21
CA TYR A 283 -12.09 -24.00 -10.63
C TYR A 283 -11.09 -24.05 -9.48
N VAL A 284 -11.52 -23.77 -8.25
CA VAL A 284 -10.69 -23.88 -7.04
C VAL A 284 -11.20 -25.02 -6.17
N VAL A 285 -12.45 -24.98 -5.72
CA VAL A 285 -13.01 -26.01 -4.82
C VAL A 285 -13.11 -27.36 -5.51
N ALA A 286 -13.52 -27.40 -6.79
CA ALA A 286 -13.59 -28.65 -7.54
C ALA A 286 -12.22 -29.11 -8.12
N SER A 287 -11.18 -28.28 -8.09
CA SER A 287 -9.85 -28.67 -8.56
C SER A 287 -9.06 -29.30 -7.41
N GLN A 288 -8.62 -30.55 -7.58
CA GLN A 288 -7.83 -31.23 -6.56
C GLN A 288 -6.51 -30.49 -6.26
N ALA A 289 -5.87 -29.92 -7.30
CA ALA A 289 -4.60 -29.21 -7.15
C ALA A 289 -4.73 -27.98 -6.24
N ASP A 290 -5.85 -27.28 -6.33
CA ASP A 290 -6.10 -26.07 -5.57
C ASP A 290 -6.70 -26.34 -4.20
N ARG A 291 -7.70 -27.22 -4.14
CA ARG A 291 -8.34 -27.61 -2.88
C ARG A 291 -7.35 -28.22 -1.90
N THR A 292 -6.50 -29.17 -2.34
CA THR A 292 -5.49 -29.76 -1.45
C THR A 292 -4.55 -28.70 -0.89
N TYR A 293 -4.15 -27.71 -1.70
CA TYR A 293 -3.30 -26.64 -1.19
C TYR A 293 -4.02 -25.80 -0.12
N LEU A 294 -5.27 -25.40 -0.37
CA LEU A 294 -6.02 -24.58 0.59
C LEU A 294 -6.35 -25.35 1.88
N GLU A 295 -6.93 -26.54 1.77
CA GLU A 295 -7.43 -27.29 2.93
C GLU A 295 -6.30 -28.00 3.69
N GLU A 296 -5.35 -28.63 2.98
CA GLU A 296 -4.32 -29.45 3.63
C GLU A 296 -3.06 -28.65 3.96
N VAL A 297 -2.69 -27.65 3.15
CA VAL A 297 -1.47 -26.86 3.37
C VAL A 297 -1.76 -25.60 4.18
N LYS A 298 -2.82 -24.86 3.86
CA LYS A 298 -3.17 -23.63 4.61
C LYS A 298 -4.13 -23.88 5.77
N GLY A 299 -4.88 -24.98 5.78
CA GLY A 299 -5.91 -25.23 6.79
C GLY A 299 -7.13 -24.33 6.65
N GLU A 300 -7.37 -23.80 5.45
CA GLU A 300 -8.46 -22.86 5.17
C GLU A 300 -9.72 -23.59 4.72
N GLU A 301 -10.86 -23.21 5.29
CA GLU A 301 -12.15 -23.79 4.95
C GLU A 301 -12.75 -23.11 3.71
N SER A 302 -13.02 -23.91 2.68
CA SER A 302 -13.61 -23.42 1.41
C SER A 302 -14.90 -22.60 1.61
N SER A 303 -15.72 -22.94 2.60
CA SER A 303 -16.96 -22.22 2.93
C SER A 303 -16.72 -20.79 3.45
N ALA A 304 -15.68 -20.60 4.27
CA ALA A 304 -15.32 -19.27 4.78
C ALA A 304 -14.78 -18.38 3.66
N ILE A 305 -14.00 -18.94 2.72
CA ILE A 305 -13.49 -18.19 1.57
C ILE A 305 -14.64 -17.78 0.63
N LEU A 306 -15.59 -18.69 0.37
CA LEU A 306 -16.79 -18.37 -0.43
C LEU A 306 -17.64 -17.26 0.19
N GLU A 307 -17.73 -17.24 1.52
CA GLU A 307 -18.40 -16.15 2.24
C GLU A 307 -17.64 -14.83 2.07
N ARG A 308 -16.30 -14.83 2.20
CA ARG A 308 -15.48 -13.63 1.94
C ARG A 308 -15.67 -13.07 0.54
N ILE A 309 -15.75 -13.93 -0.48
CA ILE A 309 -16.03 -13.50 -1.86
C ILE A 309 -17.41 -12.84 -1.95
N SER A 310 -18.43 -13.45 -1.35
CA SER A 310 -19.80 -12.90 -1.29
C SER A 310 -19.86 -11.56 -0.55
N GLN A 311 -18.99 -11.35 0.44
CA GLN A 311 -18.93 -10.15 1.26
C GLN A 311 -18.09 -9.01 0.66
N MET A 312 -17.52 -9.16 -0.54
CA MET A 312 -16.74 -8.09 -1.19
C MET A 312 -17.52 -6.77 -1.32
N PRO A 313 -18.81 -6.74 -1.74
CA PRO A 313 -19.60 -5.50 -1.75
C PRO A 313 -19.74 -4.86 -0.35
N ALA A 314 -20.01 -5.67 0.67
CA ALA A 314 -20.11 -5.18 2.05
C ALA A 314 -18.77 -4.64 2.57
N THR A 315 -17.66 -5.26 2.17
CA THR A 315 -16.30 -4.80 2.48
C THR A 315 -16.02 -3.45 1.83
N LEU A 316 -16.46 -3.24 0.58
CA LEU A 316 -16.37 -1.93 -0.09
C LEU A 316 -17.16 -0.85 0.69
N SER A 317 -18.39 -1.16 1.11
CA SER A 317 -19.21 -0.24 1.91
C SER A 317 -18.59 0.06 3.28
N TYR A 318 -17.97 -0.94 3.92
CA TYR A 318 -17.21 -0.73 5.15
C TYR A 318 -16.05 0.23 4.91
N ASN A 319 -15.19 -0.04 3.91
CA ASN A 319 -14.04 0.81 3.58
C ASN A 319 -14.45 2.27 3.30
N TYR A 320 -15.55 2.44 2.54
CA TYR A 320 -16.13 3.76 2.29
C TYR A 320 -16.52 4.49 3.58
N ALA A 321 -17.22 3.82 4.50
CA ALA A 321 -17.59 4.41 5.79
C ALA A 321 -16.38 4.68 6.69
N THR A 322 -15.43 3.74 6.73
CA THR A 322 -14.19 3.85 7.50
C THR A 322 -13.33 5.01 7.02
N TYR A 323 -13.33 5.36 5.73
CA TYR A 323 -12.61 6.54 5.25
C TYR A 323 -13.07 7.81 5.98
N TYR A 324 -14.38 8.04 6.06
CA TYR A 324 -14.93 9.21 6.74
C TYR A 324 -14.73 9.17 8.25
N GLU A 325 -14.88 8.00 8.88
CA GLU A 325 -14.57 7.84 10.32
C GLU A 325 -13.11 8.19 10.61
N ARG A 326 -12.19 7.72 9.77
CA ARG A 326 -10.75 7.93 9.96
C ARG A 326 -10.34 9.34 9.59
N LEU A 327 -11.01 10.00 8.67
CA LEU A 327 -10.70 11.37 8.29
C LEU A 327 -10.76 12.33 9.48
N GLU A 328 -11.59 12.04 10.48
CA GLU A 328 -11.73 12.81 11.73
C GLU A 328 -10.56 12.63 12.71
N ALA A 329 -9.67 11.67 12.49
CA ALA A 329 -8.51 11.48 13.35
C ALA A 329 -7.34 12.36 12.89
N PRO A 330 -6.46 12.80 13.82
CA PRO A 330 -5.23 13.50 13.46
C PRO A 330 -4.39 12.67 12.47
N MET A 331 -3.58 13.33 11.66
CA MET A 331 -2.66 12.67 10.75
C MET A 331 -1.44 12.13 11.50
N PRO A 332 -0.84 11.02 11.04
CA PRO A 332 0.30 10.41 11.71
C PRO A 332 1.55 11.28 11.54
N PHE A 333 2.53 11.02 12.39
CA PHE A 333 3.75 11.82 12.51
C PHE A 333 4.92 10.89 12.87
N TYR A 334 6.13 11.42 12.93
CA TYR A 334 7.31 10.66 13.37
C TYR A 334 7.81 11.11 14.75
N LEU A 335 8.27 10.13 15.53
CA LEU A 335 9.00 10.37 16.78
C LEU A 335 10.45 10.70 16.48
N ASP A 336 11.01 11.70 17.17
CA ASP A 336 12.44 12.00 17.13
C ASP A 336 13.22 11.02 18.02
N SER A 337 14.53 11.18 18.15
CA SER A 337 15.33 10.39 19.07
C SER A 337 15.09 10.80 20.53
N ILE A 338 15.01 9.80 21.41
CA ILE A 338 14.99 10.01 22.86
C ILE A 338 16.41 10.30 23.39
N SER A 339 16.56 11.31 24.26
CA SER A 339 17.87 11.70 24.83
C SER A 339 17.81 11.91 26.34
N GLU A 340 18.96 11.73 26.99
CA GLU A 340 19.15 12.09 28.39
C GLU A 340 19.63 13.54 28.47
N GLU A 341 18.94 14.36 29.27
CA GLU A 341 19.30 15.74 29.57
C GLU A 341 19.65 15.88 31.06
N ALA A 342 20.27 16.99 31.46
CA ALA A 342 20.74 17.20 32.83
C ALA A 342 19.64 17.02 33.90
N ASP A 343 18.38 17.30 33.56
CA ASP A 343 17.24 17.34 34.47
C ASP A 343 16.16 16.26 34.17
N GLY A 344 16.39 15.35 33.21
CA GLY A 344 15.42 14.31 32.87
C GLY A 344 15.65 13.65 31.51
N ILE A 345 14.61 12.99 31.01
CA ILE A 345 14.64 12.33 29.70
C ILE A 345 13.83 13.18 28.71
N ALA A 346 14.47 13.67 27.66
CA ALA A 346 13.83 14.46 26.62
C ALA A 346 13.25 13.55 25.52
N MET A 347 12.01 13.84 25.14
CA MET A 347 11.28 13.18 24.06
C MET A 347 10.67 14.25 23.17
N ASN A 348 10.95 14.19 21.87
CA ASN A 348 10.46 15.12 20.85
C ASN A 348 9.83 14.36 19.69
N TRP A 349 8.93 15.00 18.94
CA TRP A 349 8.31 14.43 17.75
C TRP A 349 7.86 15.53 16.78
N GLU A 350 7.51 15.14 15.55
CA GLU A 350 6.88 16.05 14.59
C GLU A 350 5.49 16.47 15.06
N ASP A 351 5.11 17.73 14.80
CA ASP A 351 3.72 18.14 15.03
C ASP A 351 2.76 17.31 14.15
N ALA A 352 1.78 16.69 14.80
CA ALA A 352 0.64 16.09 14.12
C ALA A 352 -0.22 17.19 13.48
N VAL A 353 -0.90 16.84 12.39
CA VAL A 353 -1.80 17.74 11.67
C VAL A 353 -3.20 17.23 11.78
N ASP A 354 -4.13 18.10 12.16
CA ASP A 354 -5.56 17.82 12.07
C ASP A 354 -6.13 18.51 10.83
N LEU A 355 -6.77 17.77 9.93
CA LEU A 355 -7.24 18.32 8.65
C LEU A 355 -8.46 19.25 8.81
N GLN A 356 -9.16 19.15 9.94
CA GLN A 356 -10.29 19.96 10.34
C GLN A 356 -9.85 21.17 11.19
N ASN A 357 -8.55 21.26 11.51
CA ASN A 357 -7.95 22.23 12.42
C ASN A 357 -8.45 22.13 13.86
N ASP A 358 -8.79 20.92 14.32
CA ASP A 358 -9.07 20.68 15.73
C ASP A 358 -7.81 20.89 16.60
N VAL A 359 -8.04 21.23 17.87
CA VAL A 359 -6.96 21.44 18.84
C VAL A 359 -6.40 20.09 19.24
N LEU A 360 -5.08 19.94 19.06
CA LEU A 360 -4.36 18.72 19.39
C LEU A 360 -3.67 18.77 20.74
N SER A 361 -3.63 17.60 21.37
CA SER A 361 -2.78 17.28 22.52
C SER A 361 -2.07 15.96 22.27
N TYR A 362 -1.06 15.65 23.09
CA TYR A 362 -0.28 14.43 22.99
C TYR A 362 -0.29 13.69 24.32
N GLU A 363 -0.62 12.39 24.27
CA GLU A 363 -0.42 11.44 25.36
C GLU A 363 0.94 10.77 25.18
N VAL A 364 1.90 11.08 26.04
CA VAL A 364 3.27 10.55 25.98
C VAL A 364 3.49 9.58 27.12
N SER A 365 4.15 8.44 26.87
CA SER A 365 4.48 7.48 27.92
C SER A 365 5.78 6.73 27.68
N ILE A 366 6.41 6.32 28.79
CA ILE A 366 7.52 5.35 28.85
C ILE A 366 6.99 4.10 29.55
N PHE A 367 7.24 2.93 28.98
CA PHE A 367 6.71 1.65 29.46
C PHE A 367 7.67 0.49 29.23
N THR A 368 7.41 -0.64 29.89
CA THR A 368 8.29 -1.83 29.85
C THR A 368 7.72 -2.99 29.02
N ASN A 369 6.41 -3.03 28.78
CA ASN A 369 5.76 -4.07 27.99
C ASN A 369 4.98 -3.48 26.79
N PRO A 370 5.45 -3.67 25.55
CA PRO A 370 4.80 -3.17 24.34
C PRO A 370 3.52 -3.92 23.95
N ASP A 371 3.22 -5.07 24.58
CA ASP A 371 1.92 -5.74 24.43
C ASP A 371 0.82 -5.09 25.28
N ASP A 372 1.20 -4.32 26.31
CA ASP A 372 0.28 -3.59 27.19
C ASP A 372 0.95 -2.30 27.72
N PRO A 373 1.07 -1.25 26.87
CA PRO A 373 1.73 0.00 27.25
C PRO A 373 1.09 0.68 28.46
N ALA A 374 -0.24 0.60 28.59
CA ALA A 374 -0.97 1.23 29.68
C ALA A 374 -0.69 0.55 31.03
N ALA A 375 -0.74 -0.79 31.09
CA ALA A 375 -0.50 -1.51 32.35
C ALA A 375 0.97 -1.51 32.78
N SER A 376 1.90 -1.28 31.84
CA SER A 376 3.35 -1.30 32.09
C SER A 376 4.01 0.07 32.04
N SER A 377 3.20 1.13 32.03
CA SER A 377 3.64 2.51 32.07
C SER A 377 4.36 2.81 33.39
N ILE A 378 5.54 3.39 33.28
CA ILE A 378 6.34 3.86 34.42
C ILE A 378 6.37 5.39 34.50
N TRP A 379 6.04 6.05 33.39
CA TRP A 379 5.90 7.49 33.30
C TRP A 379 4.94 7.83 32.16
N SER A 380 4.11 8.85 32.37
CA SER A 380 3.22 9.38 31.33
C SER A 380 2.86 10.83 31.60
N GLN A 381 2.65 11.58 30.53
CA GLN A 381 2.23 12.98 30.58
C GLN A 381 1.32 13.31 29.39
N THR A 382 0.36 14.21 29.61
CA THR A 382 -0.37 14.88 28.54
C THR A 382 0.20 16.28 28.34
N THR A 383 0.42 16.68 27.09
CA THR A 383 0.98 17.99 26.72
C THR A 383 0.34 18.51 25.45
N THR A 384 0.42 19.82 25.21
CA THR A 384 0.06 20.45 23.91
C THR A 384 1.30 20.82 23.10
N SER A 385 2.50 20.56 23.62
CA SER A 385 3.77 20.75 22.92
C SER A 385 4.23 19.43 22.32
N ASN A 386 4.88 19.47 21.16
CA ASN A 386 5.53 18.31 20.54
C ASN A 386 6.84 17.86 21.20
N GLN A 387 7.04 18.25 22.46
CA GLN A 387 8.20 17.94 23.26
C GLN A 387 7.83 17.86 24.73
N VAL A 388 8.51 16.98 25.46
CA VAL A 388 8.42 16.86 26.91
C VAL A 388 9.78 16.54 27.50
N LEU A 389 9.99 17.03 28.72
CA LEU A 389 11.08 16.60 29.59
C LEU A 389 10.48 15.79 30.73
N ALA A 390 10.79 14.49 30.75
CA ALA A 390 10.39 13.59 31.83
C ALA A 390 11.33 13.78 33.03
N GLU A 391 11.03 14.79 33.85
CA GLU A 391 11.84 15.14 35.02
C GLU A 391 11.80 14.05 36.10
N ASN A 392 12.93 13.82 36.76
CA ASN A 392 13.07 12.89 37.90
C ASN A 392 12.69 11.42 37.59
N VAL A 393 12.73 11.01 36.31
CA VAL A 393 12.50 9.62 35.92
C VAL A 393 13.81 8.82 36.02
N GLY A 394 13.97 8.11 37.14
CA GLY A 394 15.06 7.16 37.32
C GLY A 394 14.76 5.82 36.64
N LEU A 395 15.45 5.53 35.54
CA LEU A 395 15.37 4.23 34.88
C LEU A 395 16.51 3.31 35.34
N ALA A 396 16.18 2.08 35.69
CA ALA A 396 17.18 1.04 35.92
C ALA A 396 17.75 0.56 34.58
N ASP A 397 18.88 -0.13 34.60
CA ASP A 397 19.38 -0.79 33.41
C ASP A 397 18.35 -1.80 32.87
N GLY A 398 18.02 -1.69 31.59
CA GLY A 398 16.91 -2.45 31.01
C GLY A 398 16.51 -1.99 29.61
N ILE A 399 15.46 -2.62 29.08
CA ILE A 399 14.83 -2.28 27.80
C ILE A 399 13.51 -1.58 28.10
N TYR A 400 13.28 -0.47 27.42
CA TYR A 400 12.10 0.35 27.55
C TYR A 400 11.57 0.73 26.16
N TYR A 401 10.35 1.22 26.17
CA TYR A 401 9.65 1.69 24.99
C TYR A 401 9.01 3.02 25.32
N TRP A 402 8.85 3.85 24.31
CA TRP A 402 8.11 5.09 24.46
C TRP A 402 7.25 5.36 23.23
N GLN A 403 6.19 6.14 23.45
CA GLN A 403 5.28 6.59 22.41
C GLN A 403 4.78 7.98 22.70
N ALA A 404 4.40 8.71 21.65
CA ALA A 404 3.48 9.84 21.72
C ALA A 404 2.27 9.52 20.85
N VAL A 405 1.07 9.79 21.36
CA VAL A 405 -0.20 9.61 20.64
C VAL A 405 -0.89 10.95 20.53
N ALA A 406 -1.14 11.43 19.31
CA ALA A 406 -1.90 12.64 19.08
C ALA A 406 -3.38 12.38 19.37
N VAL A 407 -4.02 13.32 20.06
CA VAL A 407 -5.43 13.25 20.46
C VAL A 407 -6.08 14.59 20.19
N ASP A 408 -7.17 14.59 19.42
CA ASP A 408 -7.97 15.79 19.19
C ASP A 408 -8.95 16.06 20.34
N ASN A 409 -9.70 17.16 20.24
CA ASN A 409 -10.71 17.55 21.24
C ASN A 409 -11.96 16.63 21.25
N ASN A 410 -12.13 15.77 20.23
CA ASN A 410 -13.24 14.83 20.08
C ASN A 410 -12.87 13.42 20.59
N GLY A 411 -11.61 13.20 20.96
CA GLY A 411 -11.08 11.94 21.47
C GLY A 411 -10.59 10.98 20.37
N ASN A 412 -10.50 11.42 19.12
CA ASN A 412 -9.86 10.64 18.07
C ASN A 412 -8.35 10.60 18.31
N ARG A 413 -7.75 9.43 18.07
CA ARG A 413 -6.36 9.16 18.43
C ARG A 413 -5.57 8.72 17.21
N GLN A 414 -4.36 9.24 17.07
CA GLN A 414 -3.43 8.82 16.04
C GLN A 414 -2.05 8.49 16.61
N PHE A 415 -1.55 7.32 16.20
CA PHE A 415 -0.21 6.86 16.53
C PHE A 415 0.81 7.31 15.49
N SER A 416 2.05 7.51 15.93
CA SER A 416 3.18 7.80 15.04
C SER A 416 3.47 6.64 14.07
N PHE A 417 4.18 6.91 12.97
CA PHE A 417 4.58 5.90 11.99
C PHE A 417 5.68 4.94 12.47
N ASP A 418 6.37 5.30 13.57
CA ASP A 418 7.51 4.57 14.09
C ASP A 418 7.17 3.14 14.45
N ARG A 419 8.18 2.28 14.36
CA ARG A 419 8.07 0.89 14.75
C ARG A 419 9.30 0.40 15.48
N CYS A 420 9.12 -0.67 16.23
CA CYS A 420 10.22 -1.41 16.81
C CYS A 420 10.06 -2.91 16.55
N LYS A 421 11.20 -3.61 16.41
CA LYS A 421 11.25 -5.06 16.42
C LYS A 421 11.31 -5.58 17.85
N LEU A 422 10.54 -6.63 18.10
CA LEU A 422 10.43 -7.30 19.38
C LEU A 422 11.06 -8.68 19.32
N GLU A 423 11.63 -9.11 20.44
CA GLU A 423 12.23 -10.45 20.57
C GLU A 423 11.16 -11.56 20.53
N PRO A 424 11.53 -12.81 20.23
CA PRO A 424 10.61 -13.94 20.37
C PRO A 424 10.03 -14.03 21.78
N GLY A 425 8.69 -14.13 21.88
CA GLY A 425 7.95 -14.21 23.15
C GLY A 425 6.85 -13.15 23.32
N TYR A 426 6.87 -12.08 22.51
CA TYR A 426 5.78 -11.10 22.42
C TYR A 426 4.68 -11.55 21.45
N ARG A 427 3.47 -10.98 21.61
CA ARG A 427 2.30 -11.33 20.78
C ARG A 427 2.50 -11.08 19.27
N LYS A 428 3.24 -10.03 18.91
CA LYS A 428 3.74 -9.81 17.53
C LYS A 428 5.19 -9.37 17.60
N LEU A 429 5.96 -9.66 16.55
CA LEU A 429 7.40 -9.37 16.50
C LEU A 429 7.71 -7.94 16.01
N VAL A 430 6.70 -7.19 15.60
CA VAL A 430 6.80 -5.76 15.25
C VAL A 430 5.65 -5.03 15.95
N ARG A 431 5.92 -3.84 16.47
CA ARG A 431 4.91 -2.89 16.96
C ARG A 431 5.08 -1.55 16.29
N PHE A 432 3.95 -0.93 15.97
CA PHE A 432 3.90 0.41 15.39
C PHE A 432 3.31 1.43 16.37
N GLY A 433 3.69 2.69 16.21
CA GLY A 433 3.36 3.81 17.09
C GLY A 433 4.30 3.99 18.27
N MET A 434 5.50 3.40 18.23
CA MET A 434 6.45 3.44 19.37
C MET A 434 7.89 3.19 18.93
N LYS A 435 8.82 3.65 19.76
CA LYS A 435 10.26 3.37 19.65
C LYS A 435 10.78 2.57 20.84
N LYS A 436 11.87 1.84 20.63
CA LYS A 436 12.56 1.02 21.64
C LYS A 436 13.88 1.68 22.02
N PHE A 437 14.18 1.71 23.31
CA PHE A 437 15.48 2.16 23.81
C PHE A 437 15.95 1.29 24.97
N SER A 438 17.22 1.43 25.32
CA SER A 438 17.82 0.72 26.45
C SER A 438 18.55 1.69 27.37
N VAL A 439 18.64 1.30 28.64
CA VAL A 439 19.42 1.99 29.66
C VAL A 439 20.56 1.06 30.07
N GLN A 440 21.79 1.54 29.99
CA GLN A 440 22.99 0.79 30.35
C GLN A 440 23.96 1.67 31.13
N ASN A 441 24.25 1.30 32.37
CA ASN A 441 25.01 2.12 33.31
C ASN A 441 24.47 3.56 33.41
N GLY A 442 23.14 3.70 33.40
CA GLY A 442 22.45 4.99 33.42
C GLY A 442 22.37 5.72 32.07
N VAL A 443 23.04 5.25 31.01
CA VAL A 443 23.03 5.92 29.70
C VAL A 443 21.92 5.39 28.81
N ILE A 444 21.14 6.30 28.22
CA ILE A 444 20.11 5.98 27.22
C ILE A 444 20.74 5.72 25.85
N LYS A 445 20.32 4.61 25.21
CA LYS A 445 20.64 4.27 23.83
C LYS A 445 19.37 3.85 23.10
N GLU A 446 18.97 4.63 22.10
CA GLU A 446 17.90 4.24 21.18
C GLU A 446 18.37 3.07 20.30
N ALA A 447 17.50 2.10 20.06
CA ALA A 447 17.80 1.02 19.12
C ALA A 447 17.51 1.52 17.69
N ASP A 448 18.55 1.70 16.89
CA ASP A 448 18.41 1.99 15.45
C ASP A 448 17.79 0.80 14.72
N ASP A 449 16.46 0.79 14.62
CA ASP A 449 15.70 -0.07 13.71
C ASP A 449 14.98 0.78 12.63
N SER A 450 15.20 2.10 12.61
CA SER A 450 14.47 3.09 11.81
C SER A 450 14.89 3.16 10.34
N GLU A 451 15.90 2.41 9.88
CA GLU A 451 16.38 2.45 8.49
C GLU A 451 15.47 1.77 7.45
N THR A 452 14.17 1.68 7.69
CA THR A 452 13.26 1.45 6.56
C THR A 452 11.99 2.28 6.76
N PRO A 453 11.76 3.31 5.94
CA PRO A 453 10.44 3.88 5.73
C PRO A 453 9.42 2.75 5.56
N LEU A 454 8.15 3.03 5.88
CA LEU A 454 7.06 2.07 5.69
C LEU A 454 7.19 1.42 4.30
N PRO A 455 7.19 0.08 4.20
CA PRO A 455 7.04 -0.57 2.91
C PRO A 455 5.72 -0.14 2.25
#